data_AF-A0AAV4IZ07-F1
#
_entry.id   AF-A0AAV4IZ07-F1
#
_cell.length_a   1.000
_cell.length_b   1.000
_cell.length_c   1.000
_cell.angle_alpha   90.00
_cell.angle_beta   90.00
_cell.angle_gamma   90.00
#
_symmetry.space_group_name_H-M   'P 1'
#
loop_
_entity.id
_entity.type
_entity.pdbx_description
1 polymer ?
#
loop_
_entity_poly.entity_id
_entity_poly.type
_entity_poly.pdbx_seq_one_letter_code
_entity_poly.pdbx_strand_id
1 'polypeptide(L)'
;MASNPPGMLLKIIWLLHFVLSSWAMLSGFLSVMTYSYVHLLVLAIGLWSMIDPASSDAIIMFMASLGVSVINDVILLGIYEPRGHDIFEDGTSFQLLALNIQWNLMKINLV
;
A
#
# COMPACT_ATOMS: atom_id res chain seq x y z
N MET A 1 -36.97 16.13 10.10
CA MET A 1 -36.06 15.67 9.04
C MET A 1 -34.88 14.99 9.71
N ALA A 2 -35.02 13.71 10.08
CA ALA A 2 -33.96 12.98 10.76
C ALA A 2 -33.03 12.38 9.71
N SER A 3 -31.75 12.75 9.78
CA SER A 3 -30.65 12.22 8.97
C SER A 3 -30.62 10.70 9.08
N ASN A 4 -30.74 9.96 7.96
CA ASN A 4 -30.53 8.51 7.92
C ASN A 4 -29.03 8.20 8.00
N PRO A 5 -28.47 7.79 9.16
CA PRO A 5 -27.01 7.77 9.35
C PRO A 5 -26.23 6.53 8.90
N PRO A 6 -26.80 5.34 8.56
CA PRO A 6 -25.95 4.17 8.30
C PRO A 6 -25.33 4.17 6.89
N GLY A 7 -25.95 4.83 5.90
CA GLY A 7 -25.50 4.78 4.51
C GLY A 7 -24.36 5.74 4.16
N MET A 8 -24.24 6.88 4.86
CA MET A 8 -23.20 7.88 4.56
C MET A 8 -21.81 7.39 5.02
N LEU A 9 -21.76 6.75 6.19
CA LEU A 9 -20.52 6.22 6.76
C LEU A 9 -19.90 5.12 5.88
N LEU A 10 -20.73 4.24 5.33
CA LEU A 10 -20.30 3.19 4.39
C LEU A 10 -19.61 3.77 3.16
N LYS A 11 -20.14 4.88 2.61
CA LYS A 11 -19.56 5.56 1.45
C LYS A 11 -18.20 6.18 1.76
N ILE A 12 -18.06 6.76 2.96
CA ILE A 12 -16.80 7.35 3.44
C ILE A 12 -15.73 6.27 3.60
N ILE A 13 -16.06 5.13 4.23
CA ILE A 13 -15.13 4.02 4.43
C ILE A 13 -14.65 3.47 3.08
N TRP A 14 -15.56 3.32 2.13
CA TRP A 14 -15.21 2.86 0.78
C TRP A 14 -14.25 3.82 0.07
N LEU A 15 -14.52 5.13 0.12
CA LEU A 15 -13.64 6.15 -0.46
C LEU A 15 -12.26 6.16 0.22
N LEU A 16 -12.23 6.04 1.54
CA LEU A 16 -10.99 5.96 2.30
C LEU A 16 -10.17 4.75 1.84
N HIS A 17 -10.79 3.56 1.80
CA HIS A 17 -10.11 2.35 1.35
C HIS A 17 -9.61 2.46 -0.09
N PHE A 18 -10.40 3.06 -1.00
CA PHE A 18 -9.98 3.34 -2.38
C PHE A 18 -8.74 4.23 -2.46
N VAL A 19 -8.70 5.33 -1.69
CA VAL A 19 -7.55 6.25 -1.67
C VAL A 19 -6.31 5.54 -1.13
N LEU A 20 -6.42 4.81 -0.01
CA LEU A 20 -5.27 4.07 0.55
C LEU A 20 -4.76 3.00 -0.43
N SER A 21 -5.67 2.23 -1.05
CA SER A 21 -5.30 1.19 -2.02
C SER A 21 -4.62 1.80 -3.26
N SER A 22 -5.10 2.94 -3.73
CA SER A 22 -4.51 3.66 -4.87
C SER A 22 -3.09 4.14 -4.56
N TRP A 23 -2.88 4.67 -3.35
CA TRP A 23 -1.55 5.09 -2.89
C TRP A 23 -0.60 3.90 -2.74
N ALA A 24 -1.07 2.80 -2.15
CA ALA A 24 -0.27 1.58 -2.02
C ALA A 24 0.09 0.96 -3.38
N MET A 25 -0.79 1.02 -4.38
CA MET A 25 -0.49 0.58 -5.75
C MET A 25 0.50 1.49 -6.49
N LEU A 26 0.50 2.81 -6.21
CA LEU A 26 1.46 3.74 -6.78
C LEU A 26 2.85 3.63 -6.12
N SER A 27 2.91 3.04 -4.93
CA SER A 27 4.17 2.75 -4.26
C SER A 27 4.94 1.69 -5.05
N GLY A 28 6.09 2.06 -5.62
CA GLY A 28 7.02 1.15 -6.30
C GLY A 28 7.59 0.04 -5.39
N PHE A 29 7.23 0.06 -4.12
CA PHE A 29 7.63 -0.87 -3.07
C PHE A 29 6.92 -2.23 -3.16
N LEU A 30 5.69 -2.25 -3.67
CA LEU A 30 4.83 -3.44 -3.70
C LEU A 30 4.69 -3.95 -5.15
N SER A 31 5.73 -4.62 -5.66
CA SER A 31 5.76 -5.23 -7.00
C SER A 31 4.99 -6.56 -7.06
N VAL A 32 3.74 -6.58 -6.60
CA VAL A 32 2.95 -7.82 -6.54
C VAL A 32 1.63 -7.64 -7.28
N MET A 33 1.52 -8.25 -8.46
CA MET A 33 0.27 -8.29 -9.23
C MET A 33 -0.90 -8.86 -8.40
N THR A 34 -0.63 -9.77 -7.46
CA THR A 34 -1.63 -10.33 -6.54
C THR A 34 -2.24 -9.27 -5.60
N TYR A 35 -1.48 -8.22 -5.23
CA TYR A 35 -1.98 -7.15 -4.37
C TYR A 35 -3.13 -6.37 -5.00
N SER A 36 -3.03 -6.12 -6.32
CA SER A 36 -4.03 -5.36 -7.04
C SER A 36 -5.32 -6.13 -7.23
N TYR A 37 -5.26 -7.44 -7.50
CA TYR A 37 -6.45 -8.29 -7.62
C TYR A 37 -7.25 -8.35 -6.32
N VAL A 38 -6.58 -8.48 -5.18
CA VAL A 38 -7.26 -8.54 -3.87
C VAL A 38 -7.95 -7.21 -3.54
N HIS A 39 -7.28 -6.08 -3.76
CA HIS A 39 -7.86 -4.76 -3.47
C HIS A 39 -8.98 -4.36 -4.44
N LEU A 40 -8.89 -4.78 -5.71
CA LEU A 40 -9.99 -4.59 -6.67
C LEU A 40 -11.23 -5.40 -6.30
N LEU A 41 -11.06 -6.62 -5.76
CA LEU A 41 -12.18 -7.42 -5.25
C LEU A 41 -12.84 -6.78 -4.02
N VAL A 42 -12.06 -6.22 -3.09
CA VAL A 42 -12.59 -5.49 -1.93
C VAL A 42 -13.41 -4.27 -2.38
N LEU A 43 -12.92 -3.53 -3.38
CA LEU A 43 -13.65 -2.40 -3.96
C LEU A 43 -14.96 -2.83 -4.64
N ALA A 44 -14.96 -3.98 -5.34
CA ALA A 44 -16.16 -4.53 -5.97
C ALA A 44 -17.23 -4.95 -4.95
N ILE A 45 -16.84 -5.60 -3.84
CA ILE A 45 -17.74 -5.94 -2.73
C ILE A 45 -18.26 -4.65 -2.05
N GLY A 46 -17.42 -3.63 -1.95
CA GLY A 46 -17.83 -2.32 -1.45
C GLY A 46 -18.85 -1.60 -2.34
N LEU A 47 -18.71 -1.70 -3.67
CA LEU A 47 -19.71 -1.22 -4.62
C LEU A 47 -21.04 -1.97 -4.48
N TRP A 48 -21.00 -3.29 -4.27
CA TRP A 48 -22.19 -4.07 -3.96
C TRP A 48 -22.88 -3.53 -2.69
N SER A 49 -22.13 -3.35 -1.61
CA SER A 49 -22.67 -2.82 -0.36
C SER A 49 -23.26 -1.41 -0.49
N MET A 50 -22.82 -0.60 -1.47
CA MET A 50 -23.42 0.71 -1.77
C MET A 50 -24.73 0.63 -2.56
N ILE A 51 -24.85 -0.34 -3.47
CA ILE A 51 -26.02 -0.51 -4.34
C ILE A 51 -27.23 -1.01 -3.53
N ASP A 52 -26.98 -1.92 -2.58
CA ASP A 52 -28.02 -2.45 -1.70
C ASP A 52 -27.66 -2.23 -0.22
N PRO A 53 -27.85 -1.00 0.30
CA PRO A 53 -27.58 -0.68 1.70
C PRO A 53 -28.64 -1.25 2.67
N ALA A 54 -29.72 -1.84 2.16
CA ALA A 54 -30.73 -2.49 2.98
C ALA A 54 -30.35 -3.95 3.29
N SER A 55 -29.48 -4.56 2.48
CA SER A 55 -28.97 -5.90 2.71
C SER A 55 -27.84 -5.91 3.76
N SER A 56 -28.15 -6.46 4.94
CA SER A 56 -27.15 -6.66 6.00
C SER A 56 -26.01 -7.57 5.56
N ASP A 57 -26.28 -8.52 4.67
CA ASP A 57 -25.29 -9.48 4.18
C ASP A 57 -24.19 -8.78 3.36
N ALA A 58 -24.58 -7.85 2.49
CA ALA A 58 -23.62 -7.06 1.69
C ALA A 58 -22.72 -6.18 2.58
N ILE A 59 -23.28 -5.58 3.64
CA ILE A 59 -22.53 -4.76 4.59
C ILE A 59 -21.54 -5.61 5.40
N ILE A 60 -21.97 -6.78 5.88
CA ILE A 60 -21.12 -7.69 6.66
C ILE A 60 -19.99 -8.24 5.78
N MET A 61 -20.29 -8.61 4.53
CA MET A 61 -19.29 -9.04 3.55
C MET A 61 -18.25 -7.95 3.26
N PHE A 62 -18.68 -6.69 3.16
CA PHE A 62 -17.76 -5.56 3.00
C PHE A 62 -16.91 -5.32 4.26
N MET A 63 -17.50 -5.38 5.44
CA MET A 63 -16.76 -5.25 6.71
C MET A 63 -15.73 -6.37 6.89
N ALA A 64 -16.08 -7.60 6.54
CA ALA A 64 -15.16 -8.74 6.59
C ALA A 64 -14.02 -8.59 5.58
N SER A 65 -14.30 -8.14 4.36
CA SER A 65 -13.28 -7.94 3.33
C SER A 65 -12.32 -6.79 3.66
N LEU A 66 -12.80 -5.73 4.32
CA LEU A 66 -11.95 -4.68 4.90
C LEU A 66 -11.02 -5.22 6.00
N GLY A 67 -11.52 -6.12 6.85
CA GLY A 67 -10.68 -6.76 7.88
C GLY A 67 -9.55 -7.58 7.26
N VAL A 68 -9.86 -8.36 6.21
CA VAL A 68 -8.86 -9.16 5.49
C VAL A 68 -7.84 -8.27 4.78
N SER A 69 -8.26 -7.16 4.17
CA SER A 69 -7.32 -6.25 3.49
C SER A 69 -6.35 -5.58 4.46
N VAL A 70 -6.82 -5.13 5.63
CA VAL A 70 -5.95 -4.55 6.67
C VAL A 70 -4.92 -5.56 7.18
N ILE A 71 -5.31 -6.82 7.40
CA ILE A 71 -4.38 -7.88 7.81
C ILE A 71 -3.32 -8.10 6.71
N ASN A 72 -3.76 -8.16 5.45
CA ASN A 72 -2.86 -8.32 4.31
C ASN A 72 -1.88 -7.14 4.18
N ASP A 73 -2.34 -5.90 4.40
CA ASP A 73 -1.49 -4.72 4.39
C ASP A 73 -0.43 -4.77 5.49
N VAL A 74 -0.79 -5.19 6.72
CA VAL A 74 0.18 -5.35 7.82
C VAL A 74 1.24 -6.40 7.51
N ILE A 75 0.83 -7.54 6.94
CA ILE A 75 1.77 -8.61 6.55
C ILE A 75 2.71 -8.12 5.45
N LEU A 76 2.18 -7.43 4.44
CA LEU A 76 2.99 -6.90 3.34
C LEU A 76 3.95 -5.82 3.82
N LEU A 77 3.50 -4.88 4.65
CA LEU A 77 4.39 -3.90 5.26
C LEU A 77 5.49 -4.59 6.08
N GLY A 78 5.16 -5.60 6.88
CA GLY A 78 6.15 -6.35 7.66
C GLY A 78 7.17 -7.12 6.82
N ILE A 79 6.78 -7.65 5.66
CA ILE A 79 7.69 -8.40 4.77
C ILE A 79 8.55 -7.47 3.91
N TYR A 80 7.97 -6.36 3.42
CA TYR A 80 8.64 -5.49 2.46
C TYR A 80 9.45 -4.37 3.12
N GLU A 81 9.19 -4.00 4.38
CA GLU A 81 9.99 -3.01 5.13
C GLU A 81 11.52 -3.21 5.01
N PRO A 82 12.08 -4.43 5.21
CA PRO A 82 13.53 -4.62 5.11
C PRO A 82 14.07 -4.43 3.69
N ARG A 83 13.26 -4.71 2.65
CA ARG A 83 13.66 -4.50 1.25
C ARG A 83 13.76 -3.03 0.89
N GLY A 84 13.03 -2.16 1.59
CA GLY A 84 13.20 -0.72 1.47
C GLY A 84 14.55 -0.26 1.97
N HIS A 85 14.93 -0.73 3.17
CA HIS A 85 16.20 -0.35 3.77
C HIS A 85 17.37 -0.71 2.86
N ASP A 86 17.37 -1.92 2.29
CA ASP A 86 18.42 -2.38 1.38
C ASP A 86 18.53 -1.51 0.11
N ILE A 87 17.42 -1.10 -0.51
CA ILE A 87 17.45 -0.29 -1.74
C ILE A 87 17.99 1.12 -1.48
N PHE A 88 17.67 1.72 -0.33
CA PHE A 88 18.10 3.07 0.01
C PHE A 88 19.51 3.13 0.59
N GLU A 89 19.95 2.11 1.35
CA GLU A 89 21.33 2.03 1.86
C GLU A 89 22.35 1.63 0.79
N ASP A 90 22.00 0.71 -0.14
CA ASP A 90 22.93 0.22 -1.17
C ASP A 90 23.27 1.31 -2.22
N GLY A 91 22.33 2.22 -2.48
CA GLY A 91 22.59 3.38 -3.34
C GLY A 91 23.65 4.34 -2.75
N THR A 92 23.63 4.55 -1.43
CA THR A 92 24.62 5.39 -0.73
C THR A 92 25.97 4.71 -0.55
N SER A 93 25.99 3.41 -0.27
CA SER A 93 27.24 2.65 -0.08
C SER A 93 28.06 2.58 -1.39
N PHE A 94 27.41 2.38 -2.54
CA PHE A 94 28.09 2.32 -3.84
C PHE A 94 28.69 3.68 -4.25
N GLN A 95 27.98 4.78 -3.98
CA GLN A 95 28.49 6.13 -4.25
C GLN A 95 29.69 6.48 -3.35
N LEU A 96 29.67 6.10 -2.07
CA LEU A 96 30.80 6.30 -1.16
C LEU A 96 32.01 5.46 -1.55
N LEU A 97 31.81 4.21 -2.01
CA LEU A 97 32.88 3.37 -2.54
C LEU A 97 33.50 3.98 -3.80
N ALA A 98 32.68 4.48 -4.73
CA ALA A 98 33.16 5.15 -5.94
C ALA A 98 33.97 6.43 -5.62
N LEU A 99 33.51 7.25 -4.66
CA LEU A 99 34.25 8.42 -4.19
C LEU A 99 35.57 8.04 -3.50
N ASN A 100 35.57 6.96 -2.71
CA ASN A 100 36.79 6.47 -2.04
C ASN A 100 37.84 6.01 -3.05
N ILE A 101 37.44 5.24 -4.07
CA ILE A 101 38.33 4.80 -5.15
C ILE A 101 38.88 5.99 -5.92
N GLN A 102 38.02 6.95 -6.31
CA GLN A 102 38.43 8.13 -7.07
C GLN A 102 39.40 9.03 -6.26
N TRP A 103 39.19 9.15 -4.96
CA TRP A 103 40.09 9.86 -4.06
C TRP A 103 41.46 9.16 -3.93
N ASN A 104 41.46 7.84 -3.81
CA ASN A 104 42.69 7.06 -3.70
C ASN A 104 43.52 7.12 -5.00
N LEU A 105 42.84 7.06 -6.15
CA LEU A 105 43.49 7.25 -7.45
C LEU A 105 44.09 8.66 -7.61
N MET A 106 43.44 9.69 -7.07
CA MET A 106 43.99 11.06 -7.10
C MET A 106 45.25 11.20 -6.24
N LYS A 107 45.33 10.51 -5.10
CA LYS A 107 46.53 10.49 -4.24
C LYS A 107 47.74 9.83 -4.90
N ILE A 108 47.52 8.74 -5.63
CA ILE A 108 48.59 8.00 -6.31
C ILE A 108 49.18 8.81 -7.48
N ASN A 109 48.35 9.62 -8.16
CA ASN A 109 48.77 10.40 -9.33
C ASN A 109 49.45 11.74 -8.97
N LEU A 110 49.56 12.07 -7.68
CA LEU A 110 50.21 13.28 -7.15
C LEU A 110 51.59 13.01 -6.51
N VAL A 111 52.09 11.77 -6.59
CA VAL A 111 53.43 11.33 -6.18
C VAL A 111 54.22 10.95 -7.43
#